data_AF-A0A2D5I6X4-F1
#
_entry.id   AF-A0A2D5I6X4-F1
#
_cell.length_a   1.000
_cell.length_b   1.000
_cell.length_c   1.000
_cell.angle_alpha   90.00
_cell.angle_beta   90.00
_cell.angle_gamma   90.00
#
_symmetry.space_group_name_H-M   'P 1'
#
loop_
_entity.id
_entity.type
_entity.pdbx_description
1 polymer ?
#
loop_
_entity_poly.entity_id
_entity_poly.type
_entity_poly.pdbx_seq_one_letter_code
_entity_poly.pdbx_strand_id
1 'polypeptide(L)'
;MVTYHDNTEFPFEELRDDEGDFFQKVSLAMEHWDVDEAHVWSVLETNDPEVWLYAPPHHFINVIGYVVTKEKHDHDTYYEERF
;
A
#
# COMPACT_ATOMS: atom_id res chain seq x y z
N MET A 1 -4.63 -5.21 16.94
CA MET A 1 -6.04 -4.75 16.91
C MET A 1 -6.13 -3.95 15.65
N VAL A 2 -7.03 -4.31 14.74
CA VAL A 2 -7.04 -3.67 13.42
C VAL A 2 -7.48 -2.21 13.55
N THR A 3 -6.73 -1.32 12.90
CA THR A 3 -7.01 0.13 12.85
C THR A 3 -7.38 0.50 11.42
N TYR A 4 -8.49 1.23 11.27
CA TYR A 4 -8.97 1.74 9.97
C TYR A 4 -9.01 3.26 10.01
N HIS A 5 -8.51 3.86 8.94
CA HIS A 5 -8.60 5.29 8.67
C HIS A 5 -9.37 5.52 7.38
N ASP A 6 -10.26 6.51 7.38
CA ASP A 6 -10.99 6.98 6.21
C ASP A 6 -10.50 8.40 5.91
N ASN A 7 -9.71 8.53 4.84
CA ASN A 7 -9.02 9.76 4.47
C ASN A 7 -9.37 10.16 3.03
N THR A 8 -9.31 11.47 2.74
CA THR A 8 -9.35 11.95 1.35
C THR A 8 -8.09 11.65 0.56
N GLU A 9 -6.98 11.34 1.23
CA GLU A 9 -5.70 10.97 0.59
C GLU A 9 -4.93 9.99 1.49
N PHE A 10 -4.19 9.06 0.88
CA PHE A 10 -3.23 8.24 1.62
C PHE A 10 -2.14 9.14 2.24
N PRO A 11 -1.84 9.05 3.55
CA PRO A 11 -1.10 10.11 4.24
C PRO A 11 0.42 10.06 4.04
N PHE A 12 0.93 9.09 3.29
CA PHE A 12 2.37 8.85 3.12
C PHE A 12 2.79 9.02 1.66
N GLU A 13 4.04 9.43 1.46
CA GLU A 13 4.65 9.50 0.14
C GLU A 13 4.78 8.09 -0.45
N GLU A 14 4.17 7.89 -1.62
CA GLU A 14 4.29 6.64 -2.37
C GLU A 14 5.61 6.57 -3.14
N LEU A 15 6.49 5.68 -2.71
CA LEU A 15 7.71 5.32 -3.40
C LEU A 15 7.41 4.16 -4.36
N ARG A 16 7.49 4.45 -5.66
CA ARG A 16 7.12 3.55 -6.76
C ARG A 16 8.37 2.98 -7.47
N ASP A 17 8.20 2.25 -8.56
CA ASP A 17 9.33 1.81 -9.38
C ASP A 17 9.94 2.95 -10.21
N ASP A 18 10.99 2.65 -10.97
CA ASP A 18 11.69 3.61 -11.83
C ASP A 18 10.79 4.25 -12.92
N GLU A 19 9.66 3.63 -13.26
CA GLU A 19 8.70 4.13 -14.26
C GLU A 19 7.55 4.92 -13.62
N GLY A 20 7.46 4.94 -12.28
CA GLY A 20 6.37 5.55 -11.52
C GLY A 20 5.14 4.65 -11.37
N ASP A 21 5.28 3.36 -11.63
CA ASP A 21 4.23 2.36 -11.56
C ASP A 21 4.25 1.60 -10.21
N PHE A 22 3.15 0.91 -9.93
CA PHE A 22 3.07 0.03 -8.77
C PHE A 22 3.92 -1.23 -8.97
N PHE A 23 4.64 -1.63 -7.91
CA PHE A 23 5.33 -2.90 -7.92
C PHE A 23 4.32 -4.05 -8.04
N GLN A 24 4.68 -5.10 -8.77
CA GLN A 24 3.82 -6.28 -8.95
C GLN A 24 4.02 -7.34 -7.85
N LYS A 25 5.08 -7.21 -7.05
CA LYS A 25 5.41 -8.12 -5.95
C LYS A 25 6.06 -7.35 -4.81
N VAL A 26 5.68 -7.70 -3.57
CA VAL A 26 6.31 -7.20 -2.33
C VAL A 26 7.83 -7.34 -2.37
N SER A 27 8.35 -8.50 -2.82
CA SER A 27 9.79 -8.75 -2.86
C SER A 27 10.54 -7.79 -3.79
N LEU A 28 9.91 -7.36 -4.89
CA LEU A 28 10.53 -6.40 -5.81
C LEU A 28 10.57 -4.99 -5.18
N ALA A 29 9.50 -4.60 -4.50
CA ALA A 29 9.44 -3.34 -3.76
C ALA A 29 10.53 -3.26 -2.68
N MET A 30 10.69 -4.34 -1.90
CA MET A 30 11.72 -4.46 -0.86
C MET A 30 13.14 -4.42 -1.43
N GLU A 31 13.41 -5.16 -2.52
CA GLU A 31 14.72 -5.19 -3.16
C GLU A 31 15.08 -3.82 -3.78
N HIS A 32 14.11 -3.19 -4.45
CA HIS A 32 14.31 -1.91 -5.13
C HIS A 32 14.66 -0.78 -4.16
N TRP A 33 13.97 -0.72 -3.02
CA TRP A 33 14.13 0.36 -2.04
C TRP A 33 15.00 -0.01 -0.83
N ASP A 34 15.53 -1.24 -0.77
CA ASP A 34 16.33 -1.77 0.34
C ASP A 34 15.63 -1.63 1.71
N VAL A 35 14.37 -2.09 1.78
CA VAL A 35 13.51 -2.00 2.97
C VAL A 35 12.97 -3.36 3.40
N ASP A 36 12.46 -3.43 4.63
CA ASP A 36 11.69 -4.58 5.11
C ASP A 36 10.20 -4.50 4.72
N GLU A 37 9.48 -5.60 4.92
CA GLU A 37 8.06 -5.73 4.59
C GLU A 37 7.18 -4.69 5.29
N ALA A 38 7.58 -4.17 6.46
CA ALA A 38 6.78 -3.22 7.22
C ALA A 38 6.67 -1.83 6.55
N HIS A 39 7.45 -1.59 5.49
CA HIS A 39 7.38 -0.39 4.67
C HIS A 39 6.48 -0.53 3.43
N VAL A 40 6.04 -1.75 3.11
CA VAL A 40 5.36 -2.05 1.84
C VAL A 40 3.86 -2.11 2.06
N TRP A 41 3.09 -1.35 1.27
CA TRP A 41 1.64 -1.39 1.30
C TRP A 41 1.10 -2.07 0.05
N SER A 42 0.12 -2.95 0.22
CA SER A 42 -0.72 -3.38 -0.90
C SER A 42 -1.77 -2.31 -1.19
N VAL A 43 -1.97 -1.99 -2.46
CA VAL A 43 -3.06 -1.14 -2.94
C VAL A 43 -4.12 -2.04 -3.53
N LEU A 44 -5.35 -1.94 -3.03
CA LEU A 44 -6.47 -2.79 -3.41
C LEU A 44 -7.58 -1.97 -4.07
N GLU A 45 -8.15 -2.56 -5.12
CA GLU A 45 -9.43 -2.12 -5.66
C GLU A 45 -10.57 -2.59 -4.74
N THR A 46 -11.54 -1.70 -4.50
CA THR A 46 -12.74 -2.02 -3.73
C THR A 46 -13.97 -2.14 -4.65
N ASN A 47 -15.12 -2.50 -4.09
CA ASN A 47 -16.37 -2.49 -4.86
C ASN A 47 -16.87 -1.07 -5.17
N ASP A 48 -16.34 -0.06 -4.48
CA ASP A 48 -16.58 1.34 -4.76
C ASP A 48 -15.43 1.87 -5.63
N PRO A 49 -15.68 2.24 -6.90
CA PRO A 49 -14.63 2.68 -7.81
C PRO A 49 -13.98 4.01 -7.39
N GLU A 50 -14.59 4.76 -6.47
CA GLU A 50 -14.05 6.01 -5.92
C GLU A 50 -13.20 5.75 -4.67
N VAL A 51 -12.96 4.48 -4.30
CA VAL A 51 -12.21 4.12 -3.09
C VAL A 51 -11.08 3.16 -3.39
N TRP A 52 -9.89 3.54 -2.97
CA TRP A 52 -8.73 2.65 -2.86
C TRP A 52 -8.47 2.28 -1.40
N LEU A 53 -7.99 1.06 -1.19
CA LEU A 53 -7.60 0.58 0.14
C LEU A 53 -6.10 0.29 0.16
N TYR A 54 -5.41 0.91 1.10
CA TYR A 54 -4.01 0.66 1.43
C TYR A 54 -3.96 -0.24 2.66
N ALA A 55 -3.35 -1.40 2.50
CA ALA A 55 -3.31 -2.44 3.53
C ALA A 55 -1.90 -3.01 3.70
N PRO A 56 -1.65 -3.75 4.79
CA PRO A 56 -0.42 -4.51 4.95
C PRO A 56 -0.18 -5.48 3.78
N PRO A 57 1.06 -5.80 3.44
CA PRO A 57 1.42 -6.40 2.15
C PRO A 57 1.07 -7.90 2.03
N HIS A 58 0.52 -8.51 3.08
CA HIS A 58 0.06 -9.89 3.10
C HIS A 58 -1.37 -10.07 2.54
N HIS A 59 -1.94 -9.05 1.90
CA HIS A 59 -3.20 -9.17 1.15
C HIS A 59 -2.93 -9.63 -0.27
N PHE A 60 -3.78 -10.51 -0.81
CA PHE A 60 -3.57 -11.13 -2.12
C PHE A 60 -4.77 -11.05 -3.06
N ILE A 61 -5.90 -10.54 -2.59
CA ILE A 61 -7.16 -10.45 -3.35
C ILE A 61 -7.35 -9.00 -3.78
N ASN A 62 -7.72 -8.79 -5.05
CA ASN A 62 -7.97 -7.46 -5.64
C ASN A 62 -6.81 -6.47 -5.52
N VAL A 63 -5.58 -6.96 -5.35
CA VAL A 63 -4.38 -6.12 -5.31
C VAL A 63 -4.08 -5.64 -6.71
N ILE A 64 -4.03 -4.33 -6.90
CA ILE A 64 -3.61 -3.69 -8.16
C ILE A 64 -2.08 -3.47 -8.20
N GLY A 65 -1.45 -3.43 -7.03
CA GLY A 65 0.00 -3.43 -6.89
C GLY A 65 0.47 -3.06 -5.48
N TYR A 66 1.75 -2.75 -5.35
CA TYR A 66 2.37 -2.40 -4.08
C TYR A 66 3.15 -1.08 -4.19
N VAL A 67 3.18 -0.33 -3.09
CA VAL A 67 3.98 0.88 -2.92
C VAL A 67 4.85 0.77 -1.68
N VAL A 68 5.93 1.53 -1.63
CA VAL A 68 6.79 1.65 -0.43
C VAL A 68 6.55 3.01 0.22
N THR A 69 6.64 3.05 1.54
CA THR A 69 6.64 4.30 2.32
C THR A 69 7.90 4.38 3.19
N LYS A 70 8.30 5.59 3.59
CA LYS A 70 9.42 5.76 4.54
C LYS A 70 9.04 5.32 5.94
N GLU A 71 7.76 5.38 6.25
CA GLU A 71 7.15 4.97 7.51
C GLU A 71 6.97 3.45 7.54
N LYS A 72 6.97 2.89 8.77
CA LYS A 72 6.61 1.49 8.99
C LYS A 72 5.17 1.40 9.48
N HIS A 73 4.44 0.41 9.01
CA HIS A 73 3.18 -0.01 9.61
C HIS A 73 3.37 -1.14 10.63
N ASP A 74 2.32 -1.40 11.40
CA ASP A 74 2.25 -2.44 12.42
C ASP A 74 1.67 -3.78 11.89
N HIS A 75 1.41 -3.85 10.58
CA HIS A 75 0.72 -4.96 9.90
C HIS A 75 -0.76 -5.13 10.30
N ASP A 76 -1.33 -4.15 11.01
CA ASP A 76 -2.72 -4.14 11.50
C ASP A 76 -3.47 -2.85 11.09
N THR A 77 -2.82 -1.93 10.37
CA THR A 77 -3.38 -0.62 9.99
C THR A 77 -3.78 -0.58 8.52
N TYR A 78 -4.91 0.07 8.24
CA TYR A 78 -5.50 0.20 6.91
C TYR A 78 -5.95 1.64 6.65
N TYR A 79 -5.86 2.09 5.40
CA TYR A 79 -6.34 3.39 4.94
C TYR A 79 -7.27 3.23 3.75
N GLU A 80 -8.49 3.74 3.86
CA GLU A 80 -9.34 4.03 2.70
C GLU A 80 -9.02 5.44 2.21
N GLU A 81 -8.71 5.56 0.93
CA GLU A 81 -8.57 6.81 0.20
C GLU A 81 -9.78 6.99 -0.70
N ARG A 82 -10.44 8.15 -0.62
CA ARG A 82 -11.66 8.47 -1.38
C ARG A 82 -11.41 9.64 -2.36
N PHE A 83 -11.80 9.47 -3.62
CA PHE A 83 -11.61 10.44 -4.71
C PHE A 83 -12.90 11.15 -5.15
#